data_AF-A0A821HCA0-F1
#
_entry.id   AF-A0A821HCA0-F1
#
_cell.length_a   1.000
_cell.length_b   1.000
_cell.length_c   1.000
_cell.angle_alpha   90.00
_cell.angle_beta   90.00
_cell.angle_gamma   90.00
#
_symmetry.space_group_name_H-M   'P 1'
#
loop_
_entity.id
_entity.type
_entity.pdbx_description
1 polymer ?
#
loop_
_entity_poly.entity_id
_entity_poly.type
_entity_poly.pdbx_seq_one_letter_code
_entity_poly.pdbx_strand_id
1 'polypeptide(L)'
;SSDSYASDNDSSDSYVNDDNDIFKHAQPEFVEKNEAFLGLLIQAGAEFSHHQSLIELWDISRSRPMYHATMSLERFKNLLRFLRFDDRQRRDKSDRLAAIRYVFQSFTKQLPRHFISSENITIDEQLVPF
;
A
#
# COMPACT_ATOMS: atom_id res chain seq x y z
N SER A 1 -53.37 -10.15 -4.69
CA SER A 1 -51.97 -10.59 -4.62
C SER A 1 -51.12 -9.34 -4.69
N SER A 2 -50.66 -8.74 -3.60
CA SER A 2 -49.91 -9.32 -2.45
C SER A 2 -48.70 -10.08 -3.02
N ASP A 3 -47.46 -9.62 -2.86
CA ASP A 3 -46.68 -9.42 -1.62
C ASP A 3 -45.66 -8.25 -1.83
N SER A 4 -45.39 -7.26 -0.97
CA SER A 4 -44.94 -7.15 0.44
C SER A 4 -43.49 -7.55 0.74
N TYR A 5 -42.65 -6.52 0.92
CA TYR A 5 -41.46 -6.36 1.78
C TYR A 5 -40.36 -7.45 1.85
N ALA A 6 -39.14 -7.06 1.51
CA ALA A 6 -37.96 -7.28 2.34
C ALA A 6 -36.97 -6.12 2.11
N SER A 7 -36.95 -5.16 3.04
CA SER A 7 -35.85 -4.22 3.18
C SER A 7 -34.78 -4.90 4.02
N ASP A 8 -33.81 -5.51 3.37
CA ASP A 8 -32.64 -6.02 4.08
C ASP A 8 -31.67 -4.86 4.32
N ASN A 9 -31.89 -4.21 5.47
CA ASN A 9 -30.86 -3.55 6.23
C ASN A 9 -29.79 -4.61 6.57
N ASP A 10 -28.79 -4.79 5.71
CA ASP A 10 -27.56 -5.43 6.13
C ASP A 10 -26.64 -4.38 6.76
N SER A 11 -26.47 -4.56 8.06
CA SER A 11 -25.75 -3.72 8.99
C SER A 11 -24.24 -3.89 8.79
N SER A 12 -23.72 -3.44 7.64
CA SER A 12 -22.28 -3.48 7.32
C SER A 12 -21.62 -2.09 7.22
N ASP A 13 -22.32 -1.05 7.67
CA ASP A 13 -21.80 0.33 7.74
C ASP A 13 -21.09 0.68 9.07
N SER A 14 -20.78 -0.32 9.91
CA SER A 14 -20.09 -0.08 11.20
C SER A 14 -18.56 0.00 11.10
N TYR A 15 -17.96 -0.07 9.91
CA TYR A 15 -16.51 0.10 9.72
C TYR A 15 -16.12 1.42 9.03
N VAL A 16 -17.07 2.31 8.79
CA VAL A 16 -16.78 3.65 8.24
C VAL A 16 -16.74 4.62 9.41
N ASN A 17 -15.66 4.60 10.20
CA ASN A 17 -15.18 5.71 11.04
C ASN A 17 -13.97 5.23 11.87
N ASP A 18 -12.79 5.08 11.25
CA ASP A 18 -11.53 5.16 12.03
C ASP A 18 -10.24 5.27 11.17
N ASP A 19 -10.29 5.00 9.87
CA ASP A 19 -9.08 5.05 9.01
C ASP A 19 -8.42 6.44 8.96
N ASN A 20 -9.20 7.49 9.19
CA ASN A 20 -8.70 8.87 9.26
C ASN A 20 -8.07 9.23 10.61
N ASP A 21 -8.22 8.43 11.67
CA ASP A 21 -7.78 8.78 13.02
C ASP A 21 -6.33 8.33 13.31
N ILE A 22 -5.88 7.26 12.67
CA ILE A 22 -4.53 6.70 12.87
C ILE A 22 -3.44 7.67 12.37
N PHE A 23 -3.72 8.42 11.30
CA PHE A 23 -2.78 9.39 10.72
C PHE A 23 -2.93 10.81 11.28
N LYS A 24 -4.05 11.16 11.91
CA LYS A 24 -4.23 12.50 12.52
C LYS A 24 -3.21 12.79 13.62
N HIS A 25 -2.72 11.76 14.29
CA HIS A 25 -1.73 11.88 15.36
C HIS A 25 -0.32 11.47 14.92
N ALA A 26 -0.13 11.10 13.65
CA ALA A 26 1.19 10.83 13.12
C ALA A 26 2.00 12.14 13.10
N GLN A 27 3.23 12.08 13.62
CA GLN A 27 4.13 13.22 13.57
C GLN A 27 4.37 13.62 12.10
N PRO A 28 4.30 14.90 11.72
CA PRO A 28 4.47 15.32 10.32
C PRO A 28 5.75 14.78 9.68
N GLU A 29 6.87 14.81 10.41
CA GLU A 29 8.14 14.24 9.93
C GLU A 29 8.08 12.74 9.66
N PHE A 30 7.24 12.00 10.38
CA PHE A 30 7.06 10.57 10.14
C PHE A 30 6.32 10.34 8.82
N VAL A 31 5.30 11.14 8.53
CA VAL A 31 4.55 11.09 7.27
C VAL A 31 5.48 11.43 6.10
N GLU A 32 6.18 12.56 6.16
CA GLU A 32 7.14 12.99 5.13
C GLU A 32 8.22 11.94 4.85
N LYS A 33 8.78 11.32 5.90
CA LYS A 33 9.81 10.26 5.76
C LYS A 33 9.26 9.01 5.08
N ASN A 34 7.99 8.65 5.29
CA ASN A 34 7.36 7.52 4.63
C ASN A 34 6.96 7.84 3.18
N GLU A 35 6.47 9.05 2.91
CA GLU A 35 6.17 9.52 1.56
C GLU A 35 7.42 9.58 0.69
N ALA A 36 8.53 10.11 1.22
CA ALA A 36 9.82 10.12 0.55
C ALA A 36 10.29 8.69 0.21
N PHE A 37 10.11 7.74 1.12
CA PHE A 37 10.43 6.34 0.89
C PHE A 37 9.57 5.71 -0.22
N LEU A 38 8.25 5.94 -0.19
CA LEU A 38 7.32 5.48 -1.23
C LEU A 38 7.66 6.10 -2.59
N GLY A 39 8.00 7.39 -2.62
CA GLY A 39 8.43 8.07 -3.83
C GLY A 39 9.66 7.41 -4.48
N LEU A 40 10.65 7.01 -3.68
CA LEU A 40 11.81 6.28 -4.18
C LEU A 40 11.47 4.87 -4.68
N LEU A 41 10.52 4.17 -4.06
CA LEU A 41 10.04 2.88 -4.56
C LEU A 41 9.32 3.01 -5.91
N ILE A 42 8.47 4.02 -6.06
CA ILE A 42 7.78 4.32 -7.32
C ILE A 42 8.80 4.65 -8.41
N GLN A 43 9.79 5.49 -8.09
CA GLN A 43 10.86 5.81 -9.03
C GLN A 43 11.63 4.57 -9.47
N ALA A 44 12.08 3.74 -8.52
CA ALA A 44 12.83 2.53 -8.83
C ALA A 44 12.03 1.56 -9.73
N GLY A 45 10.72 1.47 -9.50
CA GLY A 45 9.81 0.72 -10.36
C GLY A 45 9.67 1.32 -11.77
N ALA A 46 9.55 2.64 -11.88
CA ALA A 46 9.43 3.34 -13.16
C ALA A 46 10.70 3.24 -14.03
N GLU A 47 11.88 3.14 -13.40
CA GLU A 47 13.16 3.02 -14.09
C GLU A 47 13.47 1.59 -14.56
N PHE A 48 12.56 0.63 -14.34
CA PHE A 48 12.76 -0.79 -14.67
C PHE A 48 14.06 -1.37 -14.10
N SER A 49 14.55 -0.81 -12.99
CA SER A 49 15.80 -1.17 -12.32
C SER A 49 15.72 -2.50 -11.57
N HIS A 50 14.92 -3.46 -12.05
CA HIS A 50 14.75 -4.79 -11.46
C HIS A 50 16.07 -5.58 -11.37
N HIS A 51 17.09 -5.17 -12.14
CA HIS A 51 18.41 -5.80 -12.18
C HIS A 51 19.51 -4.96 -11.51
N GLN A 52 19.20 -3.74 -11.06
CA GLN A 52 20.18 -2.89 -10.38
C GLN A 52 20.15 -3.14 -8.89
N SER A 53 21.34 -3.30 -8.31
CA SER A 53 21.45 -3.38 -6.86
C SER A 53 21.11 -2.05 -6.21
N LEU A 54 20.64 -2.07 -4.97
CA LEU A 54 20.44 -0.83 -4.19
C LEU A 54 21.72 0.02 -4.08
N ILE A 55 22.90 -0.60 -4.17
CA ILE A 55 24.18 0.11 -4.15
C ILE A 55 24.33 0.94 -5.42
N GLU A 56 23.97 0.38 -6.59
CA GLU A 56 24.03 1.10 -7.87
C GLU A 56 22.99 2.23 -7.94
N LEU A 57 21.79 2.03 -7.38
CA LEU A 57 20.78 3.08 -7.29
C LEU A 57 21.22 4.27 -6.39
N TRP A 58 22.14 4.04 -5.45
CA TRP A 58 22.69 5.08 -4.59
C TRP A 58 24.09 5.54 -4.98
N ASP A 59 24.62 5.09 -6.13
CA ASP A 59 25.92 5.54 -6.63
C ASP A 59 25.86 7.00 -7.07
N ILE A 60 26.65 7.86 -6.44
CA ILE A 60 26.63 9.33 -6.69
C ILE A 60 26.99 9.67 -8.14
N SER A 61 27.81 8.85 -8.81
CA SER A 61 28.32 9.12 -10.14
C SER A 61 27.42 8.60 -11.27
N ARG A 62 26.68 7.52 -11.01
CA ARG A 62 25.92 6.78 -12.03
C ARG A 62 24.42 6.84 -11.82
N SER A 63 23.95 7.11 -10.61
CA SER A 63 22.54 7.10 -10.28
C SER A 63 21.91 8.48 -10.41
N ARG A 64 20.57 8.51 -10.44
CA ARG A 64 19.84 9.77 -10.43
C ARG A 64 20.10 10.51 -9.12
N PRO A 65 20.32 11.84 -9.16
CA PRO A 65 20.51 12.63 -7.95
C PRO A 65 19.43 12.46 -6.88
N MET A 66 18.20 12.13 -7.30
CA MET A 66 17.07 12.00 -6.37
C MET A 66 17.28 10.94 -5.29
N TYR A 67 17.93 9.80 -5.58
CA TYR A 67 18.05 8.72 -4.59
C TYR A 67 18.82 9.17 -3.35
N HIS A 68 20.00 9.76 -3.55
CA HIS A 68 20.85 10.22 -2.46
C HIS A 68 20.45 11.61 -1.92
N ALA A 69 19.78 12.44 -2.73
CA ALA A 69 19.21 13.72 -2.27
C ALA A 69 17.99 13.52 -1.36
N THR A 70 17.20 12.46 -1.58
CA THR A 70 16.00 12.18 -0.78
C THR A 70 16.33 11.51 0.55
N MET A 71 17.16 10.45 0.57
CA MET A 71 17.63 9.83 1.82
C MET A 71 18.90 9.01 1.62
N SER A 72 19.57 8.66 2.73
CA SER A 72 20.74 7.77 2.66
C SER A 72 20.36 6.33 2.32
N LEU A 73 21.28 5.60 1.68
CA LEU A 73 21.12 4.17 1.38
C LEU A 73 20.82 3.35 2.64
N GLU A 74 21.50 3.66 3.74
CA GLU A 74 21.29 2.99 5.03
C GLU A 74 19.87 3.20 5.56
N ARG A 75 19.36 4.43 5.50
CA ARG A 75 17.99 4.74 5.91
C ARG A 75 16.98 3.97 5.05
N PHE A 76 17.17 3.95 3.74
CA PHE A 76 16.31 3.22 2.82
C PHE A 76 16.31 1.70 3.12
N LYS A 77 17.49 1.10 3.31
CA LYS A 77 17.63 -0.32 3.68
C LYS A 77 16.93 -0.64 5.00
N ASN A 78 17.06 0.23 6.00
CA ASN A 78 16.39 0.06 7.29
C ASN A 78 14.88 0.11 7.15
N LEU A 79 14.33 1.07 6.40
CA LEU A 79 12.90 1.15 6.13
C LEU A 79 12.41 -0.10 5.39
N LEU A 80 13.10 -0.53 4.34
CA LEU A 80 12.75 -1.72 3.58
C LEU A 80 12.72 -2.99 4.47
N ARG A 81 13.68 -3.14 5.39
CA ARG A 81 13.79 -4.30 6.28
C ARG A 81 12.72 -4.33 7.37
N PHE A 82 12.36 -3.16 7.89
CA PHE A 82 11.48 -3.05 9.07
C PHE A 82 10.06 -2.60 8.73
N LEU A 83 9.72 -2.40 7.46
CA LEU A 83 8.37 -2.09 7.02
C LEU A 83 7.40 -3.18 7.49
N ARG A 84 6.29 -2.73 8.08
CA ARG A 84 5.21 -3.56 8.63
C ARG A 84 3.89 -2.86 8.38
N PHE A 85 2.87 -3.64 8.05
CA PHE A 85 1.51 -3.16 7.78
C PHE A 85 0.49 -3.73 8.76
N ASP A 86 0.96 -4.35 9.83
CA ASP A 86 0.15 -5.02 10.82
C ASP A 86 0.80 -5.00 12.22
N ASP A 87 -0.01 -5.27 13.25
CA ASP A 87 0.49 -5.56 14.58
C ASP A 87 0.70 -7.07 14.75
N ARG A 88 1.98 -7.47 14.83
CA ARG A 88 2.37 -8.87 14.98
C ARG A 88 1.74 -9.57 16.19
N GLN A 89 1.46 -8.85 17.29
CA GLN A 89 0.89 -9.45 18.50
C GLN A 89 -0.59 -9.77 18.35
N ARG A 90 -1.29 -9.00 17.51
CA ARG A 90 -2.72 -9.15 17.23
C ARG A 90 -3.01 -9.90 15.92
N ARG A 91 -1.96 -10.31 15.21
CA ARG A 91 -2.05 -10.98 13.91
C ARG A 91 -2.82 -12.30 14.04
N ASP A 92 -3.91 -12.39 13.30
CA ASP A 92 -4.61 -13.66 13.10
C ASP A 92 -3.71 -14.63 12.35
N LYS A 93 -3.43 -15.78 12.96
CA LYS A 93 -2.56 -16.81 12.40
C LYS A 93 -3.26 -17.66 11.34
N SER A 94 -4.58 -17.60 11.27
CA SER A 94 -5.38 -18.34 10.29
C SER A 94 -5.43 -17.64 8.93
N ASP A 95 -5.36 -16.32 8.90
CA ASP A 95 -5.28 -15.53 7.66
C ASP A 95 -3.84 -15.46 7.14
N ARG A 96 -3.58 -16.16 6.04
CA ARG A 96 -2.28 -16.17 5.36
C ARG A 96 -1.84 -14.79 4.84
N LEU A 97 -2.77 -13.85 4.65
CA LEU A 97 -2.49 -12.49 4.19
C LEU A 97 -2.57 -11.45 5.32
N ALA A 98 -2.72 -11.87 6.59
CA ALA A 98 -2.92 -10.96 7.72
C ALA A 98 -1.88 -9.82 7.79
N ALA A 99 -0.62 -10.10 7.41
CA ALA A 99 0.47 -9.13 7.45
C ALA A 99 0.33 -7.95 6.48
N ILE A 100 -0.48 -8.08 5.41
CA ILE A 100 -0.73 -7.03 4.41
C ILE A 100 -2.21 -6.72 4.24
N ARG A 101 -3.08 -7.44 4.95
CA ARG A 101 -4.54 -7.43 4.79
C ARG A 101 -5.12 -6.02 4.82
N TYR A 102 -4.72 -5.24 5.81
CA TYR A 102 -5.18 -3.86 5.99
C TYR A 102 -4.91 -3.01 4.75
N VAL A 103 -3.64 -2.92 4.32
CA VAL A 103 -3.26 -2.11 3.15
C VAL A 103 -3.93 -2.59 1.88
N PHE A 104 -3.99 -3.91 1.67
CA PHE A 104 -4.64 -4.48 0.48
C PHE A 104 -6.13 -4.12 0.44
N GLN A 105 -6.85 -4.29 1.54
CA GLN A 105 -8.27 -3.94 1.62
C GLN A 105 -8.51 -2.44 1.47
N SER A 106 -7.71 -1.60 2.14
CA SER A 106 -7.82 -0.15 2.02
C SER A 106 -7.58 0.32 0.59
N PHE A 107 -6.61 -0.28 -0.12
CA PHE A 107 -6.36 0.01 -1.53
C PHE A 107 -7.54 -0.44 -2.41
N THR A 108 -7.96 -1.70 -2.32
CA THR A 108 -9.04 -2.25 -3.17
C THR A 108 -10.38 -1.54 -2.93
N LYS A 109 -10.67 -1.10 -1.71
CA LYS A 109 -11.88 -0.33 -1.38
C LYS A 109 -11.96 1.01 -2.11
N GLN A 110 -10.82 1.62 -2.46
CA GLN A 110 -10.78 2.90 -3.16
C GLN A 110 -10.95 2.75 -4.67
N LEU A 111 -10.55 1.62 -5.27
CA LEU A 111 -10.54 1.45 -6.74
C LEU A 111 -11.91 1.70 -7.40
N PRO A 112 -13.04 1.14 -6.93
CA PRO A 112 -14.34 1.37 -7.56
C PRO A 112 -14.85 2.81 -7.41
N ARG A 113 -14.33 3.57 -6.44
CA ARG A 113 -14.71 4.98 -6.23
C ARG A 113 -14.05 5.91 -7.24
N HIS A 114 -12.91 5.49 -7.78
CA HIS A 114 -12.08 6.30 -8.68
C HIS A 114 -12.10 5.81 -10.13
N PHE A 115 -12.74 4.67 -10.41
CA PHE A 115 -12.84 4.10 -11.73
C PHE A 115 -14.22 3.51 -11.98
N ILE A 116 -14.86 3.94 -13.07
CA ILE A 116 -16.13 3.37 -13.55
C ILE A 116 -15.80 2.45 -14.72
N SER A 117 -16.10 1.16 -14.59
CA SER A 117 -15.88 0.19 -15.65
C SER A 117 -16.84 0.37 -16.83
N SER A 118 -16.37 0.07 -18.04
CA SER A 118 -17.24 -0.06 -19.21
C SER A 118 -18.08 -1.33 -19.17
N GLU A 119 -19.01 -1.48 -20.13
CA GLU A 119 -19.91 -2.64 -20.27
C GLU A 119 -19.19 -3.99 -20.34
N ASN A 120 -18.01 -4.02 -20.97
CA ASN A 120 -17.21 -5.22 -21.09
C ASN A 120 -16.05 -5.19 -20.09
N ILE A 121 -16.01 -6.18 -19.21
CA ILE A 121 -14.92 -6.39 -18.24
C ILE A 121 -14.36 -7.81 -18.40
N THR A 122 -13.09 -7.98 -18.07
CA THR A 122 -12.42 -9.28 -18.08
C THR A 122 -12.00 -9.64 -16.66
N ILE A 123 -12.13 -10.94 -16.33
CA ILE A 123 -11.60 -11.52 -15.10
C ILE A 123 -10.47 -12.44 -15.52
N ASP A 124 -9.28 -12.20 -14.98
CA ASP A 124 -8.09 -13.00 -15.24
C ASP A 124 -7.27 -13.13 -13.95
N GLU A 125 -6.34 -14.06 -13.92
CA GLU A 125 -5.43 -14.30 -12.79
C GLU A 125 -4.05 -13.70 -13.05
N GLN A 126 -3.46 -13.07 -12.02
CA GLN A 126 -2.10 -12.55 -12.09
C GLN A 126 -1.23 -13.24 -11.03
N LEU A 127 -0.14 -13.87 -11.48
CA LEU A 127 0.88 -14.41 -10.60
C LEU A 127 1.98 -13.36 -10.36
N VAL A 128 2.19 -13.02 -9.10
CA VAL A 128 3.31 -12.16 -8.68
C VAL A 128 4.42 -13.08 -8.15
N PRO A 129 5.59 -13.15 -8.82
CA PRO A 129 6.70 -13.97 -8.34
C PRO A 129 7.28 -13.39 -7.04
N PHE A 130 7.78 -14.28 -6.17
CA PHE A 130 8.33 -13.97 -4.85
C PHE A 130 9.77 -14.45 -4.69
#